data_AF-A0A9D1HA66-F1
#
_entry.id   AF-A0A9D1HA66-F1
#
_cell.length_a   1.000
_cell.length_b   1.000
_cell.length_c   1.000
_cell.angle_alpha   90.00
_cell.angle_beta   90.00
_cell.angle_gamma   90.00
#
_symmetry.space_group_name_H-M   'P 1'
#
loop_
_entity.id
_entity.type
_entity.pdbx_description
1 polymer ?
#
loop_
_entity_poly.entity_id
_entity_poly.type
_entity_poly.pdbx_seq_one_letter_code
_entity_poly.pdbx_strand_id
1 'polypeptide(L)'
;MSVSKIYRNFARVFLLVLLSAAAVGCKYRYIEKPERLLSPEEMSEVICELAYLNVAEEQGAFEQDSVLAKIGKKAFIQKLYEQYGIDKQILRQNNEYYMENHKLYVKIYSDALNRLNIRLGEEEKRQEKPEELTDPNGWVL
;
A
#
# COMPACT_ATOMS: atom_id res chain seq x y z
N MET A 1 -63.91 -1.71 19.31
CA MET A 1 -62.45 -1.80 19.52
C MET A 1 -61.83 -0.47 19.08
N SER A 2 -61.15 0.27 19.97
CA SER A 2 -60.76 1.67 19.68
C SER A 2 -59.63 1.73 18.63
N VAL A 3 -59.88 2.49 17.57
CA VAL A 3 -58.98 2.71 16.41
C VAL A 3 -57.59 3.19 16.85
N SER A 4 -57.49 3.94 17.96
CA SER A 4 -56.21 4.42 18.53
C SER A 4 -55.32 3.29 19.08
N LYS A 5 -55.90 2.19 19.57
CA LYS A 5 -55.13 1.01 20.00
C LYS A 5 -54.50 0.30 18.79
N ILE A 6 -55.19 0.29 17.65
CA ILE A 6 -54.73 -0.35 16.42
C ILE A 6 -53.53 0.41 15.85
N TYR A 7 -53.62 1.75 15.74
CA TYR A 7 -52.49 2.58 15.28
C TYR A 7 -51.27 2.50 16.20
N ARG A 8 -51.48 2.47 17.53
CA ARG A 8 -50.38 2.33 18.50
C ARG A 8 -49.68 0.98 18.40
N ASN A 9 -50.42 -0.10 18.16
CA ASN A 9 -49.84 -1.43 17.95
C ASN A 9 -49.09 -1.51 16.62
N PHE A 10 -49.65 -0.93 15.55
CA PHE A 10 -48.99 -0.86 14.24
C PHE A 10 -47.69 -0.06 14.29
N ALA A 11 -47.68 1.10 14.96
CA ALA A 11 -46.48 1.91 15.15
C ALA A 11 -45.38 1.18 15.93
N ARG A 12 -45.74 0.39 16.97
CA ARG A 12 -44.78 -0.43 17.73
C ARG A 12 -44.16 -1.53 16.86
N VAL A 13 -44.98 -2.23 16.08
CA VAL A 13 -44.50 -3.27 15.15
C VAL A 13 -43.59 -2.66 14.09
N PHE A 14 -43.98 -1.53 13.51
CA PHE A 14 -43.17 -0.80 12.52
C PHE A 14 -41.82 -0.35 13.09
N LEU A 15 -41.80 0.17 14.33
CA LEU A 15 -40.57 0.54 15.02
C LEU A 15 -39.64 -0.67 15.25
N LEU A 16 -40.20 -1.81 15.66
CA LEU A 16 -39.44 -3.05 15.87
C LEU A 16 -38.85 -3.58 14.56
N VAL A 17 -39.57 -3.47 13.44
CA VAL A 17 -39.08 -3.84 12.11
C VAL A 17 -37.95 -2.91 11.64
N LEU A 18 -38.06 -1.61 11.91
CA LEU A 18 -36.97 -0.67 11.60
C LEU A 18 -35.70 -0.95 12.42
N LEU A 19 -35.85 -1.25 13.71
CA LEU A 19 -34.74 -1.61 14.58
C LEU A 19 -34.06 -2.91 14.15
N SER A 20 -34.82 -3.94 13.76
CA SER A 20 -34.24 -5.19 13.26
C SER A 20 -33.56 -5.02 11.89
N ALA A 21 -34.12 -4.20 11.00
CA ALA A 21 -33.48 -3.88 9.71
C ALA A 21 -32.16 -3.11 9.90
N ALA A 22 -32.08 -2.20 10.88
CA ALA A 22 -30.85 -1.48 11.20
C ALA A 22 -29.75 -2.40 11.74
N ALA A 23 -30.10 -3.47 12.46
CA ALA A 23 -29.13 -4.41 13.01
C ALA A 23 -28.45 -5.29 11.94
N VAL A 24 -29.11 -5.58 10.81
CA VAL A 24 -28.55 -6.38 9.71
C VAL A 24 -27.54 -5.58 8.86
N GLY A 25 -27.53 -4.24 8.97
CA GLY A 25 -26.65 -3.37 8.20
C GLY A 25 -25.18 -3.37 8.66
N CYS A 26 -24.88 -3.77 9.89
CA CYS A 26 -23.51 -3.88 10.39
C CYS A 26 -22.84 -5.16 9.87
N LYS A 27 -22.37 -5.13 8.62
CA LYS A 27 -21.40 -6.13 8.13
C LYS A 27 -20.04 -5.83 8.74
N TYR A 28 -19.78 -6.39 9.93
CA TYR A 28 -18.40 -6.50 10.42
C TYR A 28 -17.62 -7.39 9.44
N ARG A 29 -16.70 -6.79 8.69
CA ARG A 29 -15.81 -7.53 7.80
C ARG A 29 -14.60 -7.97 8.62
N TYR A 30 -14.63 -9.22 9.09
CA TYR A 30 -13.46 -9.81 9.73
C TYR A 30 -12.30 -9.80 8.74
N ILE A 31 -11.22 -9.09 9.10
CA ILE A 31 -9.99 -9.07 8.31
C ILE A 31 -9.09 -10.18 8.84
N GLU A 32 -8.89 -11.20 8.01
CA GLU A 32 -8.03 -12.32 8.33
C GLU A 32 -6.56 -11.90 8.32
N LYS A 33 -5.79 -12.38 9.30
CA LYS A 33 -4.35 -12.15 9.34
C LYS A 33 -3.70 -12.84 8.12
N PRO A 34 -2.85 -12.14 7.35
CA PRO A 34 -2.16 -12.74 6.20
C PRO A 34 -1.30 -13.94 6.63
N GLU A 35 -1.18 -14.93 5.75
CA GLU A 35 -0.30 -16.09 5.95
C GLU A 35 1.14 -15.65 6.25
N ARG A 36 1.60 -14.64 5.48
CA ARG A 36 2.83 -13.91 5.73
C ARG A 36 2.51 -12.45 6.04
N LEU A 37 2.40 -12.14 7.33
CA LEU A 37 2.31 -10.76 7.81
C LEU A 37 3.72 -10.14 7.75
N LEU A 38 3.90 -9.12 6.92
CA LEU A 38 5.06 -8.23 6.91
C LEU A 38 5.12 -7.47 8.22
N SER A 39 6.31 -7.19 8.74
CA SER A 39 6.46 -6.21 9.82
C SER A 39 6.12 -4.80 9.30
N PRO A 40 5.85 -3.81 10.18
CA PRO A 40 5.65 -2.43 9.74
C PRO A 40 6.82 -1.89 8.91
N GLU A 41 8.05 -2.25 9.29
CA GLU A 41 9.29 -1.89 8.60
C GLU A 41 9.38 -2.59 7.24
N GLU A 42 9.12 -3.89 7.17
CA GLU A 42 9.12 -4.62 5.89
C GLU A 42 8.05 -4.07 4.93
N MET A 43 6.85 -3.77 5.44
CA MET A 43 5.78 -3.17 4.65
C MET A 43 6.16 -1.79 4.13
N SER A 44 6.81 -0.97 4.97
CA SER A 44 7.30 0.35 4.56
C SER A 44 8.36 0.27 3.45
N GLU A 45 9.24 -0.73 3.51
CA GLU A 45 10.29 -0.94 2.51
C GLU A 45 9.68 -1.42 1.19
N VAL A 46 8.73 -2.37 1.23
CA VAL A 46 8.01 -2.82 0.03
C VAL A 46 7.24 -1.67 -0.64
N ILE A 47 6.57 -0.82 0.15
CA ILE A 47 5.88 0.38 -0.38
C ILE A 47 6.90 1.34 -1.02
N CYS A 48 8.04 1.58 -0.36
CA CYS A 48 9.09 2.45 -0.88
C CYS A 48 9.64 1.94 -2.23
N GLU A 49 9.95 0.65 -2.35
CA GLU A 49 10.47 0.05 -3.60
C GLU A 49 9.47 0.14 -4.75
N LEU A 50 8.19 -0.12 -4.48
CA LEU A 50 7.14 0.01 -5.49
C LEU A 50 6.92 1.47 -5.89
N ALA A 51 6.99 2.41 -4.95
CA ALA A 51 6.91 3.84 -5.23
C ALA A 51 8.11 4.32 -6.06
N TYR A 52 9.32 3.89 -5.71
CA TYR A 52 10.53 4.19 -6.47
C TYR A 52 10.43 3.71 -7.93
N LEU A 53 9.96 2.48 -8.15
CA LEU A 53 9.73 1.95 -9.48
C LEU A 53 8.75 2.81 -10.30
N ASN A 54 7.68 3.32 -9.68
CA ASN A 54 6.74 4.22 -10.34
C ASN A 54 7.38 5.58 -10.68
N VAL A 55 8.15 6.16 -9.76
CA VAL A 55 8.87 7.43 -10.02
C VAL A 55 9.87 7.26 -11.15
N ALA A 56 10.62 6.16 -11.18
CA ALA A 56 11.55 5.87 -12.28
C ALA A 56 10.82 5.76 -13.63
N GLU A 57 9.64 5.15 -13.65
CA GLU A 57 8.79 5.07 -14.85
C GLU A 57 8.28 6.46 -15.29
N GLU A 58 7.85 7.30 -14.35
CA GLU A 58 7.42 8.67 -14.62
C GLU A 58 8.55 9.58 -15.13
N GLN A 59 9.77 9.37 -14.64
CA GLN A 59 10.98 10.07 -15.09
C GLN A 59 11.51 9.58 -16.45
N GLY A 60 10.85 8.60 -17.07
CA GLY A 60 11.23 8.09 -18.38
C GLY A 60 12.43 7.15 -18.35
N ALA A 61 12.74 6.52 -17.21
CA ALA A 61 13.76 5.47 -17.14
C ALA A 61 13.44 4.27 -18.05
N PHE A 62 12.16 4.13 -18.44
CA PHE A 62 11.68 3.12 -19.36
C PHE A 62 10.77 3.73 -20.42
N GLU A 63 10.83 3.20 -21.65
CA GLU A 63 9.83 3.51 -22.67
C GLU A 63 8.47 2.91 -22.27
N GLN A 64 7.46 3.77 -22.10
CA GLN A 64 6.16 3.44 -21.48
C GLN A 64 5.35 2.33 -22.21
N ASP A 65 5.73 1.97 -23.44
CA ASP A 65 5.07 0.89 -24.20
C ASP A 65 5.99 -0.22 -24.67
N SER A 66 7.27 -0.19 -24.29
CA SER A 66 8.21 -1.23 -24.65
C SER A 66 7.85 -2.57 -23.97
N VAL A 67 7.85 -3.65 -24.75
CA VAL A 67 7.71 -5.02 -24.22
C VAL A 67 8.82 -5.31 -23.21
N LEU A 68 10.03 -4.80 -23.45
CA LEU A 68 11.17 -4.99 -22.56
C LEU A 68 10.97 -4.25 -21.23
N ALA A 69 10.44 -3.02 -21.25
CA ALA A 69 10.08 -2.28 -20.05
C ALA A 69 9.03 -3.03 -19.21
N LYS A 70 8.00 -3.55 -19.86
CA LYS A 70 6.94 -4.35 -19.21
C LYS A 70 7.50 -5.64 -18.58
N ILE A 71 8.42 -6.33 -19.26
CA ILE A 71 9.12 -7.50 -18.72
C ILE A 71 9.99 -7.12 -17.52
N GLY A 72 10.78 -6.05 -17.64
CA GLY A 72 11.66 -5.55 -16.58
C GLY A 72 10.89 -5.19 -15.31
N LYS A 73 9.79 -4.44 -15.45
CA LYS A 73 8.89 -4.10 -14.33
C LYS A 73 8.35 -5.35 -13.63
N LYS A 74 7.88 -6.33 -14.41
CA LYS A 74 7.38 -7.59 -13.86
C LYS A 74 8.47 -8.36 -13.12
N ALA A 75 9.68 -8.43 -13.69
CA ALA A 75 10.82 -9.11 -13.07
C ALA A 75 11.25 -8.43 -11.77
N PHE A 76 11.26 -7.09 -11.74
CA PHE A 76 11.53 -6.33 -10.53
C PHE A 76 10.53 -6.64 -9.42
N ILE A 77 9.23 -6.53 -9.71
CA ILE A 77 8.16 -6.80 -8.73
C ILE A 77 8.24 -8.26 -8.25
N GLN A 78 8.50 -9.20 -9.16
CA GLN A 78 8.65 -10.60 -8.79
C GLN A 78 9.83 -10.81 -7.84
N LYS A 79 10.99 -10.23 -8.14
CA LYS A 79 12.18 -10.34 -7.28
C LYS A 79 11.95 -9.69 -5.90
N LEU A 80 11.25 -8.55 -5.86
CA LEU A 80 10.86 -7.91 -4.61
C LEU A 80 9.97 -8.83 -3.77
N TYR A 81 8.96 -9.45 -4.40
CA TYR A 81 8.07 -10.39 -3.73
C TYR A 81 8.80 -11.62 -3.19
N GLU A 82 9.70 -12.21 -3.99
CA GLU A 82 10.55 -13.31 -3.57
C GLU A 82 11.42 -12.95 -2.37
N GLN A 83 12.02 -11.74 -2.35
CA GLN A 83 12.84 -11.27 -1.23
C GLN A 83 12.09 -11.22 0.10
N TYR A 84 10.80 -10.87 0.09
CA TYR A 84 9.98 -10.77 1.30
C TYR A 84 9.14 -12.03 1.59
N GLY A 85 9.18 -13.03 0.70
CA GLY A 85 8.36 -14.23 0.81
C GLY A 85 6.86 -13.96 0.69
N ILE A 86 6.49 -13.00 -0.17
CA ILE A 86 5.11 -12.59 -0.41
C ILE A 86 4.72 -12.77 -1.87
N ASP A 87 3.44 -12.58 -2.18
CA ASP A 87 2.93 -12.39 -3.52
C ASP A 87 1.93 -11.21 -3.55
N LYS A 88 1.30 -10.98 -4.71
CA LYS A 88 0.30 -9.91 -4.87
C LYS A 88 -0.88 -10.07 -3.91
N GLN A 89 -1.33 -11.30 -3.66
CA GLN A 89 -2.46 -11.57 -2.78
C GLN A 89 -2.09 -11.30 -1.33
N ILE A 90 -0.94 -11.80 -0.88
CA ILE A 90 -0.40 -11.57 0.46
C ILE A 90 -0.16 -10.08 0.70
N LEU A 91 0.39 -9.35 -0.27
CA LEU A 91 0.57 -7.89 -0.16
C LEU A 91 -0.77 -7.17 0.03
N ARG A 92 -1.81 -7.56 -0.72
CA ARG A 92 -3.16 -7.01 -0.55
C ARG A 92 -3.72 -7.30 0.84
N GLN A 93 -3.54 -8.53 1.34
CA GLN A 93 -3.99 -8.91 2.68
C GLN A 93 -3.24 -8.10 3.76
N ASN A 94 -1.93 -7.88 3.61
CA ASN A 94 -1.15 -7.02 4.51
C ASN A 94 -1.70 -5.60 4.54
N ASN A 95 -2.02 -5.05 3.37
CA ASN A 95 -2.63 -3.73 3.28
C ASN A 95 -3.97 -3.67 4.03
N GLU A 96 -4.87 -4.63 3.78
CA GLU A 96 -6.16 -4.73 4.49
C GLU A 96 -5.97 -4.90 6.01
N TYR A 97 -5.03 -5.74 6.45
CA TYR A 97 -4.74 -5.98 7.86
C TYR A 97 -4.28 -4.71 8.59
N TYR A 98 -3.38 -3.93 7.99
CA TYR A 98 -2.90 -2.70 8.61
C TYR A 98 -3.94 -1.57 8.60
N MET A 99 -4.87 -1.56 7.63
CA MET A 99 -5.94 -0.55 7.56
C MET A 99 -6.85 -0.54 8.81
N GLU A 100 -6.99 -1.66 9.52
CA GLU A 100 -7.76 -1.75 10.78
C GLU A 100 -7.16 -0.87 11.89
N ASN A 101 -5.86 -0.63 11.86
CA ASN A 101 -5.18 0.29 12.77
C ASN A 101 -4.68 1.51 12.01
N HIS A 102 -5.56 2.49 11.83
CA HIS A 102 -5.27 3.70 11.07
C HIS A 102 -3.98 4.42 11.51
N LYS A 103 -3.69 4.49 12.82
CA LYS A 103 -2.47 5.14 13.33
C LYS A 103 -1.21 4.41 12.86
N LEU A 104 -1.21 3.09 12.93
CA LEU A 104 -0.08 2.28 12.47
C LEU A 104 0.05 2.32 10.95
N TYR A 105 -1.07 2.25 10.23
CA TYR A 105 -1.09 2.36 8.77
C TYR A 105 -0.47 3.67 8.27
N VAL A 106 -0.88 4.81 8.85
CA VAL A 106 -0.29 6.11 8.51
C VAL A 106 1.20 6.13 8.81
N LYS A 107 1.64 5.58 9.95
CA LYS A 107 3.07 5.49 10.30
C LYS A 107 3.87 4.69 9.27
N ILE A 108 3.36 3.56 8.79
CA ILE A 108 4.01 2.72 7.77
C ILE A 108 4.22 3.53 6.47
N TYR A 109 3.19 4.23 6.00
CA TYR A 109 3.29 5.05 4.79
C TYR A 109 4.22 6.26 4.98
N SER A 110 4.19 6.91 6.15
CA SER A 110 5.13 7.99 6.46
C SER A 110 6.58 7.51 6.47
N ASP A 111 6.85 6.31 7.00
CA ASP A 111 8.21 5.74 6.96
C ASP A 111 8.64 5.43 5.52
N ALA A 112 7.75 4.86 4.70
CA ALA A 112 8.02 4.61 3.28
C ALA A 112 8.35 5.91 2.51
N LEU A 113 7.61 6.99 2.74
CA LEU A 113 7.87 8.29 2.13
C LEU A 113 9.20 8.90 2.59
N ASN A 114 9.53 8.77 3.87
CA ASN A 114 10.81 9.25 4.39
C ASN A 114 11.98 8.50 3.76
N ARG A 115 11.89 7.16 3.62
CA ARG A 115 12.89 6.34 2.92
C ARG A 115 13.06 6.78 1.47
N LEU A 116 11.96 7.02 0.76
CA LEU A 116 12.00 7.50 -0.62
C LEU A 116 12.69 8.86 -0.74
N ASN A 117 12.38 9.81 0.16
CA ASN A 117 13.01 11.12 0.18
C ASN A 117 14.52 11.05 0.49
N ILE A 118 14.93 10.16 1.39
CA ILE A 118 16.36 9.93 1.70
C ILE A 118 17.08 9.45 0.43
N ARG A 119 16.52 8.44 -0.27
CA ARG A 119 17.10 7.93 -1.52
C ARG A 119 17.18 9.00 -2.60
N LEU A 120 16.12 9.80 -2.78
CA LEU A 120 16.14 10.92 -3.73
C LEU A 120 17.28 11.90 -3.42
N GLY A 121 17.44 12.30 -2.16
CA GLY A 121 18.52 13.20 -1.75
C GLY A 121 19.92 12.58 -1.87
N GLU A 122 20.05 11.26 -1.80
CA GLU A 122 21.31 10.54 -2.07
C GLU A 122 21.64 10.53 -3.57
N GLU A 123 20.64 10.30 -4.43
CA GLU A 123 20.78 10.35 -5.89
C GLU A 123 21.13 11.76 -6.38
N GLU A 124 20.48 12.80 -5.86
CA GLU A 124 20.80 14.20 -6.18
C GLU A 124 22.26 14.54 -5.83
N LYS A 125 22.73 14.15 -4.65
CA LYS A 125 24.14 14.34 -4.24
C LYS A 125 25.12 13.58 -5.14
N ARG A 126 24.74 12.40 -5.62
CA ARG A 126 25.55 11.60 -6.55
C ARG A 126 25.62 12.26 -7.93
N GLN A 127 24.57 12.96 -8.36
CA GLN A 127 24.58 13.73 -9.61
C GLN A 127 25.42 15.01 -9.49
N GLU A 128 25.42 15.67 -8.33
CA GLU A 128 26.23 16.87 -8.07
C GLU A 128 27.73 16.57 -7.90
N LYS A 129 28.06 15.37 -7.42
CA LYS A 129 29.42 14.82 -7.43
C LYS A 129 29.48 13.68 -8.43
N PRO A 130 29.55 13.96 -9.76
CA PRO A 130 29.86 12.90 -10.70
C PRO A 130 31.11 12.21 -10.18
N GLU A 131 30.99 10.91 -9.89
CA GLU A 131 32.09 10.07 -9.45
C GLU A 131 33.25 10.38 -10.40
N GLU A 132 34.31 11.03 -9.89
CA GLU A 132 35.52 11.23 -10.66
C GLU A 132 35.91 9.82 -11.08
N LEU A 133 35.69 9.50 -12.35
CA LEU A 133 36.20 8.29 -12.98
C LEU A 133 37.71 8.47 -12.94
N THR A 134 38.32 8.15 -11.81
CA THR A 134 39.77 8.05 -11.71
C THR A 134 40.14 6.89 -12.61
N ASP A 135 40.68 7.21 -13.78
CA ASP A 135 41.53 6.30 -14.53
C ASP A 135 42.46 5.61 -13.51
N PRO A 136 42.62 4.28 -13.53
CA PRO A 136 43.60 3.59 -12.68
C PRO A 136 45.03 4.18 -12.76
N ASN A 137 45.32 5.07 -13.71
CA ASN A 137 46.58 5.78 -13.88
C ASN A 137 46.62 7.25 -13.39
N GLY A 138 45.55 7.76 -12.75
CA GLY A 138 45.63 8.94 -11.88
C GLY A 138 45.90 10.31 -12.53
N TRP A 139 45.53 10.53 -13.80
CA TRP A 139 45.53 11.88 -14.39
C TRP A 139 44.12 12.39 -14.61
N VAL A 140 43.84 13.58 -14.07
CA VAL A 140 42.60 14.34 -14.29
C VAL A 140 42.72 15.13 -15.59
N LEU A 141 41.72 15.08 -16.46
CA LEU A 141 41.56 15.99 -17.61
C LEU A 141 40.90 17.29 -17.17
#